data_AF-M5VA88-F1
#
_entry.id   AF-M5VA88-F1
#
_cell.length_a   1.000
_cell.length_b   1.000
_cell.length_c   1.000
_cell.angle_alpha   90.00
_cell.angle_beta   90.00
_cell.angle_gamma   90.00
#
_symmetry.space_group_name_H-M   'P 1'
#
loop_
_entity.id
_entity.type
_entity.pdbx_description
1 polymer ?
#
loop_
_entity_poly.entity_id
_entity_poly.type
_entity_poly.pdbx_seq_one_letter_code
_entity_poly.pdbx_strand_id
1 'polypeptide(L)'
;MFKKEEKLIGIGHAIKPDSVLSPTVSYDDLIEINFITADDQHGRILFEKFDSIKICRGEGLPYTLVSGYSWLSHLENPRWLQERYTYESKYYGDSYNFTGNVKEMLNEFKHFIFQFHDEFIEVIASGFWIEKNKESLFKQSPTPNHPFLPINNPKIEIINYKGLECEIRINTSNMDDLIENAHYCSQTLFEFALILDNRKSINHTVKLSYINNKLTSTLRDYFGNTKKTFEPNIRIEKIIPFIKNYMSEVSDHRKSMGK
;
A
#
# COMPACT_ATOMS: atom_id res chain seq x y z
N MET A 1 13.37 34.58 5.80
CA MET A 1 12.19 33.86 5.26
C MET A 1 11.75 32.88 6.33
N PHE A 2 10.67 33.17 7.06
CA PHE A 2 10.21 32.29 8.13
C PHE A 2 9.74 30.97 7.51
N LYS A 3 10.44 29.89 7.86
CA LYS A 3 10.18 28.53 7.41
C LYS A 3 8.74 28.17 7.82
N LYS A 4 7.84 27.93 6.86
CA LYS A 4 6.47 27.48 7.14
C LYS A 4 6.54 26.20 7.98
N GLU A 5 6.11 26.25 9.24
CA GLU A 5 6.18 25.10 10.14
C GLU A 5 5.41 23.91 9.55
N GLU A 6 6.05 22.74 9.52
CA GLU A 6 5.41 21.49 9.13
C GLU A 6 4.54 21.01 10.29
N LYS A 7 3.28 20.71 9.98
CA LYS A 7 2.25 20.37 10.95
C LYS A 7 2.11 18.87 11.07
N LEU A 8 2.11 18.37 12.30
CA LEU A 8 1.93 16.97 12.62
C LEU A 8 0.44 16.67 12.91
N ILE A 9 -0.12 15.72 12.17
CA ILE A 9 -1.50 15.25 12.30
C ILE A 9 -1.48 13.84 12.87
N GLY A 10 -2.02 13.68 14.08
CA GLY A 10 -2.11 12.38 14.74
C GLY A 10 -3.09 11.43 14.04
N ILE A 11 -2.71 10.16 13.99
CA ILE A 11 -3.54 9.07 13.46
C ILE A 11 -3.86 8.14 14.63
N GLY A 12 -5.15 7.99 14.92
CA GLY A 12 -5.61 7.02 15.93
C GLY A 12 -5.46 5.59 15.41
N HIS A 13 -4.92 4.70 16.23
CA HIS A 13 -4.84 3.27 15.92
C HIS A 13 -4.99 2.43 17.20
N ALA A 14 -5.60 1.25 17.07
CA ALA A 14 -5.90 0.37 18.21
C ALA A 14 -4.65 -0.30 18.79
N ILE A 15 -3.72 -0.72 17.91
CA ILE A 15 -2.40 -1.24 18.30
C ILE A 15 -1.53 -0.04 18.68
N LYS A 16 -0.94 -0.08 19.88
CA LYS A 16 -0.05 0.97 20.41
C LYS A 16 1.26 0.36 20.88
N PRO A 17 2.40 1.04 20.71
CA PRO A 17 3.67 0.60 21.26
C PRO A 17 3.67 0.69 22.79
N ASP A 18 4.55 -0.10 23.40
CA ASP A 18 4.97 0.09 24.77
C ASP A 18 5.56 1.50 24.95
N SER A 19 5.34 2.11 26.12
CA SER A 19 5.71 3.50 26.37
C SER A 19 7.20 3.72 26.62
N VAL A 20 7.98 2.65 26.85
CA VAL A 20 9.40 2.74 27.26
C VAL A 20 10.35 1.97 26.35
N LEU A 21 9.86 1.02 25.56
CA LEU A 21 10.72 0.19 24.71
C LEU A 21 10.94 0.79 23.31
N SER A 22 12.21 0.79 22.88
CA SER A 22 12.61 1.18 21.53
C SER A 22 12.22 0.10 20.50
N PRO A 23 11.96 0.49 19.25
CA PRO A 23 11.67 -0.42 18.16
C PRO A 23 12.96 -1.05 17.61
N THR A 24 12.80 -2.09 16.80
CA THR A 24 13.84 -2.64 15.91
C THR A 24 13.45 -2.36 14.47
N VAL A 25 14.31 -1.65 13.74
CA VAL A 25 14.12 -1.40 12.30
C VAL A 25 14.94 -2.41 11.50
N SER A 26 14.30 -3.12 10.59
CA SER A 26 14.96 -4.01 9.62
C SER A 26 14.90 -3.40 8.23
N TYR A 27 16.04 -3.39 7.54
CA TYR A 27 16.18 -2.92 6.16
C TYR A 27 16.74 -4.05 5.29
N ASP A 28 15.99 -5.16 5.22
CA ASP A 28 16.31 -6.35 4.42
C ASP A 28 15.32 -6.45 3.23
N ASP A 29 14.96 -7.68 2.82
CA ASP A 29 13.99 -7.93 1.73
C ASP A 29 12.63 -7.26 1.94
N LEU A 30 12.20 -7.16 3.21
CA LEU A 30 11.06 -6.38 3.64
C LEU A 30 11.53 -5.36 4.67
N ILE A 31 11.14 -4.10 4.46
CA ILE A 31 11.41 -3.03 5.40
C ILE A 31 10.32 -3.05 6.46
N GLU A 32 10.71 -3.27 7.70
CA GLU A 32 9.79 -3.44 8.82
C GLU A 32 10.26 -2.71 10.07
N ILE A 33 9.30 -2.15 10.81
CA ILE A 33 9.51 -1.64 12.18
C ILE A 33 8.84 -2.62 13.13
N ASN A 34 9.62 -3.29 13.97
CA ASN A 34 9.14 -4.22 14.99
C ASN A 34 9.19 -3.56 16.37
N PHE A 35 8.18 -3.79 17.20
CA PHE A 35 8.09 -3.16 18.51
C PHE A 35 7.30 -4.05 19.49
N ILE A 36 7.46 -3.80 20.79
CA ILE A 36 6.59 -4.39 21.80
C ILE A 36 5.37 -3.50 21.97
N THR A 37 4.18 -4.08 22.04
CA THR A 37 2.92 -3.35 22.23
C THR A 37 2.66 -3.05 23.70
N ALA A 38 1.79 -2.09 23.97
CA ALA A 38 1.41 -1.69 25.34
C ALA A 38 0.79 -2.81 26.19
N ASP A 39 0.37 -3.92 25.58
CA ASP A 39 -0.14 -5.12 26.23
C ASP A 39 0.83 -6.31 26.13
N ASP A 40 2.13 -6.04 26.00
CA ASP A 40 3.23 -7.01 26.05
C ASP A 40 3.14 -8.09 24.95
N GLN A 41 2.71 -7.68 23.75
CA GLN A 41 2.72 -8.49 22.54
C GLN A 41 3.71 -7.92 21.51
N HIS A 42 3.86 -8.58 20.37
CA HIS A 42 4.74 -8.13 19.29
C HIS A 42 3.94 -7.41 18.22
N GLY A 43 4.34 -6.17 17.93
CA GLY A 43 3.83 -5.34 16.85
C GLY A 43 4.83 -5.28 15.69
N ARG A 44 4.31 -5.18 14.47
CA ARG A 44 5.10 -4.95 13.26
C ARG A 44 4.42 -3.94 12.34
N ILE A 45 5.20 -3.06 11.74
CA ILE A 45 4.76 -2.11 10.70
C ILE A 45 5.43 -2.48 9.38
N LEU A 46 4.62 -2.67 8.34
CA LEU A 46 5.04 -2.88 6.95
C LEU A 46 4.54 -1.74 6.07
N PHE A 47 5.20 -1.48 4.95
CA PHE A 47 4.97 -0.28 4.13
C PHE A 47 4.50 -0.59 2.72
N GLU A 48 3.47 0.12 2.27
CA GLU A 48 3.04 0.08 0.87
C GLU A 48 3.84 1.12 0.08
N LYS A 49 4.46 0.68 -1.03
CA LYS A 49 5.33 1.51 -1.87
C LYS A 49 6.31 2.32 -1.01
N PHE A 50 7.14 1.62 -0.24
CA PHE A 50 8.19 2.27 0.54
C PHE A 50 9.13 3.08 -0.37
N ASP A 51 9.46 4.30 0.05
CA ASP A 51 10.45 5.14 -0.62
C ASP A 51 11.68 5.38 0.25
N SER A 52 11.50 5.85 1.49
CA SER A 52 12.63 6.22 2.34
C SER A 52 12.29 6.22 3.83
N ILE A 53 13.33 6.08 4.65
CA ILE A 53 13.27 6.04 6.12
C ILE A 53 14.37 6.89 6.74
N LYS A 54 14.08 7.55 7.86
CA LYS A 54 15.07 8.12 8.77
C LYS A 54 14.77 7.67 10.19
N ILE A 55 15.82 7.45 10.96
CA ILE A 55 15.74 7.07 12.37
C ILE A 55 16.42 8.17 13.16
N CYS A 56 15.70 8.70 14.16
CA CYS A 56 16.19 9.78 15.00
C CYS A 56 16.04 9.40 16.46
N ARG A 57 17.07 9.74 17.24
CA ARG A 57 17.04 9.67 18.70
C ARG A 57 16.78 11.06 19.26
N GLY A 58 15.78 11.17 20.13
CA GLY A 58 15.36 12.40 20.79
C GLY A 58 13.86 12.40 21.10
N GLU A 59 13.51 12.93 22.28
CA GLU A 59 12.12 13.02 22.73
C GLU A 59 11.33 14.13 22.01
N GLY A 60 12.04 15.16 21.54
CA GLY A 60 11.44 16.34 20.91
C GLY A 60 11.30 16.20 19.40
N LEU A 61 10.06 16.12 18.90
CA LEU A 61 9.77 16.19 17.47
C LEU A 61 10.04 17.61 16.93
N PRO A 62 10.76 17.77 15.81
CA PRO A 62 11.04 19.08 15.21
C PRO A 62 9.84 19.65 14.42
N TYR A 63 8.61 19.31 14.81
CA TYR A 63 7.38 19.64 14.10
C TYR A 63 6.33 20.25 15.03
N THR A 64 5.44 21.06 14.47
CA THR A 64 4.36 21.67 15.23
C THR A 64 3.21 20.70 15.37
N LEU A 65 2.93 20.27 16.60
CA LEU A 65 1.79 19.41 16.93
C LEU A 65 0.47 20.19 16.77
N VAL A 66 -0.43 19.69 15.93
CA VAL A 66 -1.77 20.29 15.74
C VAL A 66 -2.78 19.73 16.75
N SER A 67 -2.59 18.48 17.15
CA SER A 67 -3.40 17.76 18.13
C SER A 67 -2.54 17.28 19.31
N GLY A 68 -3.17 16.72 20.34
CA GLY A 68 -2.45 16.06 21.43
C GLY A 68 -1.51 14.94 20.95
N TYR A 69 -0.72 14.41 21.88
CA TYR A 69 0.27 13.37 21.62
C TYR A 69 -0.32 12.18 20.82
N SER A 70 0.40 11.77 19.78
CA SER A 70 0.09 10.58 18.99
C SER A 70 1.38 9.88 18.58
N TRP A 71 1.51 8.61 18.96
CA TRP A 71 2.67 7.78 18.58
C TRP A 71 2.76 7.56 17.07
N LEU A 72 1.64 7.70 16.36
CA LEU A 72 1.53 7.56 14.92
C LEU A 72 0.95 8.85 14.34
N SER A 73 1.65 9.44 13.38
CA SER A 73 1.24 10.70 12.77
C SER A 73 1.67 10.78 11.31
N HIS A 74 1.16 11.77 10.59
CA HIS A 74 1.72 12.21 9.32
C HIS A 74 1.91 13.72 9.26
N LEU A 75 2.81 14.19 8.40
CA LEU A 75 2.99 15.62 8.17
C LEU A 75 2.04 16.16 7.09
N GLU A 76 1.56 17.38 7.26
CA GLU A 76 0.95 18.17 6.19
C GLU A 76 2.01 18.92 5.39
N ASN A 77 1.94 18.81 4.06
CA ASN A 77 2.88 19.46 3.13
C ASN A 77 4.37 19.19 3.44
N PRO A 78 4.78 17.93 3.60
CA PRO A 78 6.14 17.58 4.01
C PRO A 78 7.19 18.03 2.99
N ARG A 79 8.20 18.78 3.44
CA ARG A 79 9.32 19.24 2.62
C ARG A 79 10.15 18.06 2.11
N TRP A 80 10.40 17.08 2.97
CA TRP A 80 11.21 15.93 2.60
C TRP A 80 10.57 15.13 1.44
N LEU A 81 9.24 14.98 1.41
CA LEU A 81 8.53 14.38 0.28
C LEU A 81 8.70 15.21 -1.01
N GLN A 82 8.64 16.54 -0.92
CA GLN A 82 8.86 17.43 -2.07
C GLN A 82 10.30 17.35 -2.60
N GLU A 83 11.27 17.26 -1.71
CA GLU A 83 12.68 17.06 -2.05
C GLU A 83 12.89 15.72 -2.75
N ARG A 84 12.31 14.64 -2.19
CA ARG A 84 12.34 13.30 -2.80
C ARG A 84 11.68 13.31 -4.18
N TYR A 85 10.47 13.86 -4.32
CA TYR A 85 9.82 14.02 -5.63
C TYR A 85 10.68 14.78 -6.64
N THR A 86 11.29 15.90 -6.24
CA THR A 86 12.14 16.71 -7.13
C THR A 86 13.36 15.92 -7.60
N TYR A 87 13.98 15.16 -6.70
CA TYR A 87 15.09 14.29 -7.03
C TYR A 87 14.66 13.18 -8.00
N GLU A 88 13.65 12.40 -7.64
CA GLU A 88 13.15 11.29 -8.45
C GLU A 88 12.69 11.76 -9.84
N SER A 89 11.99 12.90 -9.91
CA SER A 89 11.54 13.46 -11.18
C SER A 89 12.68 13.89 -12.08
N LYS A 90 13.80 14.35 -11.50
CA LYS A 90 14.96 14.82 -12.27
C LYS A 90 15.80 13.66 -12.79
N TYR A 91 15.96 12.60 -12.01
CA TYR A 91 16.91 11.52 -12.31
C TYR A 91 16.26 10.25 -12.86
N TYR A 92 15.00 9.98 -12.50
CA TYR A 92 14.33 8.71 -12.75
C TYR A 92 12.91 8.87 -13.32
N GLY A 93 12.45 10.09 -13.65
CA GLY A 93 11.05 10.39 -13.98
C GLY A 93 10.36 9.35 -14.88
N ASP A 94 10.97 9.02 -16.02
CA ASP A 94 10.40 8.09 -17.01
C ASP A 94 10.52 6.60 -16.62
N SER A 95 11.33 6.25 -15.63
CA SER A 95 11.55 4.87 -15.16
C SER A 95 11.06 4.62 -13.73
N TYR A 96 10.54 5.65 -13.05
CA TYR A 96 10.11 5.56 -11.66
C TYR A 96 9.10 4.42 -11.46
N ASN A 97 9.42 3.51 -10.53
CA ASN A 97 8.64 2.30 -10.22
C ASN A 97 8.20 1.47 -11.44
N PHE A 98 9.00 1.43 -12.52
CA PHE A 98 8.68 0.74 -13.78
C PHE A 98 7.41 1.24 -14.51
N THR A 99 6.73 2.24 -13.97
CA THR A 99 5.52 2.85 -14.55
C THR A 99 5.81 4.19 -15.22
N GLY A 100 6.95 4.81 -14.89
CA GLY A 100 7.32 6.15 -15.35
C GLY A 100 6.43 7.26 -14.80
N ASN A 101 5.71 6.99 -13.70
CA ASN A 101 4.75 7.92 -13.12
C ASN A 101 5.22 8.48 -11.77
N VAL A 102 6.28 9.29 -11.77
CA VAL A 102 6.80 9.95 -10.55
C VAL A 102 5.77 10.85 -9.84
N LYS A 103 4.73 11.31 -10.56
CA LYS A 103 3.64 12.10 -9.97
C LYS A 103 2.85 11.32 -8.91
N GLU A 104 2.95 9.99 -8.88
CA GLU A 104 2.34 9.20 -7.81
C GLU A 104 2.85 9.59 -6.42
N MET A 105 4.12 10.03 -6.29
CA MET A 105 4.67 10.51 -5.02
C MET A 105 3.89 11.69 -4.45
N LEU A 106 3.36 12.58 -5.31
CA LEU A 106 2.60 13.74 -4.84
C LEU A 106 1.15 13.39 -4.51
N ASN A 107 0.60 12.34 -5.12
CA ASN A 107 -0.82 12.03 -5.04
C ASN A 107 -1.14 10.91 -4.03
N GLU A 108 -0.20 9.99 -3.83
CA GLU A 108 -0.39 8.77 -3.03
C GLU A 108 0.50 8.75 -1.78
N PHE A 109 1.69 9.37 -1.80
CA PHE A 109 2.64 9.24 -0.70
C PHE A 109 2.39 10.25 0.42
N LYS A 110 2.71 9.82 1.63
CA LYS A 110 2.72 10.64 2.83
C LYS A 110 4.06 10.50 3.53
N HIS A 111 4.35 11.49 4.36
CA HIS A 111 5.46 11.43 5.31
C HIS A 111 4.89 11.07 6.69
N PHE A 112 5.09 9.83 7.09
CA PHE A 112 4.66 9.26 8.37
C PHE A 112 5.73 9.41 9.44
N ILE A 113 5.30 9.56 10.67
CA ILE A 113 6.15 9.60 11.86
C ILE A 113 5.63 8.58 12.86
N PHE A 114 6.51 7.68 13.29
CA PHE A 114 6.28 6.68 14.32
C PHE A 114 7.17 7.00 15.52
N GLN A 115 6.59 7.36 16.64
CA GLN A 115 7.29 7.73 17.87
C GLN A 115 7.26 6.59 18.87
N PHE A 116 8.42 6.28 19.43
CA PHE A 116 8.66 5.22 20.41
C PHE A 116 9.57 5.77 21.50
N HIS A 117 9.04 6.04 22.69
CA HIS A 117 9.82 6.59 23.82
C HIS A 117 10.76 7.76 23.41
N ASP A 118 12.08 7.56 23.46
CA ASP A 118 13.14 8.53 23.14
C ASP A 118 13.61 8.44 21.67
N GLU A 119 12.83 7.80 20.80
CA GLU A 119 13.12 7.61 19.38
C GLU A 119 11.91 7.93 18.52
N PHE A 120 12.16 8.40 17.30
CA PHE A 120 11.13 8.48 16.28
C PHE A 120 11.68 8.10 14.92
N ILE A 121 10.81 7.52 14.11
CA ILE A 121 11.12 7.03 12.77
C ILE A 121 10.23 7.78 11.78
N GLU A 122 10.87 8.45 10.84
CA GLU A 122 10.22 9.12 9.71
C GLU A 122 10.22 8.18 8.51
N VAL A 123 9.07 8.03 7.83
CA VAL A 123 8.95 7.18 6.63
C VAL A 123 8.19 7.91 5.54
N ILE A 124 8.68 7.83 4.29
CA ILE A 124 7.91 8.18 3.10
C ILE A 124 7.42 6.89 2.44
N ALA A 125 6.10 6.75 2.34
CA ALA A 125 5.43 5.59 1.75
C ALA A 125 4.02 5.97 1.27
N SER A 126 3.38 5.16 0.43
CA SER A 126 1.96 5.36 0.06
C SER A 126 0.98 4.91 1.13
N GLY A 127 1.43 4.04 2.02
CA GLY A 127 0.64 3.53 3.13
C GLY A 127 1.46 2.66 4.07
N PHE A 128 0.84 2.19 5.14
CA PHE A 128 1.42 1.26 6.08
C PHE A 128 0.36 0.30 6.60
N TRP A 129 0.81 -0.86 7.09
CA TRP A 129 -0.03 -1.84 7.75
C TRP A 129 0.59 -2.23 9.09
N ILE A 130 -0.23 -2.32 10.14
CA ILE A 130 0.22 -2.69 11.49
C ILE A 130 -0.34 -4.06 11.83
N GLU A 131 0.56 -4.98 12.14
CA GLU A 131 0.24 -6.31 12.64
C GLU A 131 0.53 -6.42 14.13
N LYS A 132 -0.15 -7.36 14.78
CA LYS A 132 0.08 -7.70 16.18
C LYS A 132 -0.08 -9.20 16.40
N ASN A 133 0.82 -9.80 17.16
CA ASN A 133 0.81 -11.22 17.48
C ASN A 133 1.44 -11.47 18.87
N LYS A 134 1.03 -12.57 19.51
CA LYS A 134 1.64 -13.05 20.76
C LYS A 134 3.08 -13.52 20.57
N GLU A 135 3.42 -14.01 19.38
CA GLU A 135 4.77 -14.42 19.02
C GLU A 135 5.49 -13.34 18.22
N SER A 136 6.81 -13.35 18.25
CA SER A 136 7.63 -12.38 17.52
C SER A 136 7.35 -12.41 16.01
N LEU A 137 7.08 -11.24 15.44
CA LEU A 137 6.86 -11.04 14.01
C LEU A 137 8.16 -10.74 13.24
N PHE A 138 9.29 -10.58 13.93
CA PHE A 138 10.57 -10.18 13.33
C PHE A 138 11.01 -11.18 12.26
N LYS A 139 11.22 -10.70 11.04
CA LYS A 139 11.58 -11.49 9.85
C LYS A 139 10.63 -12.65 9.54
N GLN A 140 9.40 -12.62 10.06
CA GLN A 140 8.38 -13.59 9.71
C GLN A 140 7.66 -13.19 8.42
N SER A 141 6.97 -14.12 7.78
CA SER A 141 6.07 -13.75 6.67
C SER A 141 4.91 -12.87 7.20
N PRO A 142 4.31 -12.02 6.35
CA PRO A 142 3.09 -11.31 6.70
C PRO A 142 1.97 -12.26 7.14
N THR A 143 1.14 -11.80 8.07
CA THR A 143 0.01 -12.58 8.62
C THR A 143 -1.05 -12.90 7.55
N PRO A 144 -1.82 -13.98 7.71
CA PRO A 144 -2.96 -14.24 6.84
C PRO A 144 -3.91 -13.04 6.85
N ASN A 145 -4.37 -12.61 5.67
CA ASN A 145 -5.15 -11.39 5.41
C ASN A 145 -4.35 -10.08 5.30
N HIS A 146 -3.01 -10.10 5.37
CA HIS A 146 -2.22 -8.90 5.10
C HIS A 146 -2.55 -8.32 3.71
N PRO A 147 -2.75 -6.99 3.54
CA PRO A 147 -3.17 -6.38 2.27
C PRO A 147 -2.18 -6.53 1.11
N PHE A 148 -0.95 -6.94 1.40
CA PHE A 148 0.09 -7.25 0.39
C PHE A 148 0.03 -8.69 -0.10
N LEU A 149 -0.73 -9.56 0.56
CA LEU A 149 -0.93 -10.93 0.13
C LEU A 149 -2.15 -11.02 -0.79
N PRO A 150 -2.25 -12.10 -1.60
CA PRO A 150 -3.45 -12.37 -2.36
C PRO A 150 -4.70 -12.44 -1.46
N ILE A 151 -5.86 -12.12 -2.03
CA ILE A 151 -7.14 -12.18 -1.30
C ILE A 151 -7.27 -13.57 -0.64
N ASN A 152 -7.46 -13.57 0.69
CA ASN A 152 -7.69 -14.79 1.45
C ASN A 152 -9.15 -15.24 1.33
N ASN A 153 -9.38 -16.55 1.16
CA ASN A 153 -10.71 -17.16 1.00
C ASN A 153 -11.66 -16.40 0.05
N PRO A 154 -11.23 -16.08 -1.18
CA PRO A 154 -12.03 -15.28 -2.09
C PRO A 154 -13.27 -16.04 -2.56
N LYS A 155 -14.33 -15.31 -2.91
CA LYS A 155 -15.33 -15.84 -3.82
C LYS A 155 -14.70 -15.93 -5.22
N ILE A 156 -14.76 -17.10 -5.83
CA ILE A 156 -14.18 -17.35 -7.15
C ILE A 156 -15.27 -17.36 -8.21
N GLU A 157 -15.04 -16.62 -9.29
CA GLU A 157 -15.82 -16.66 -10.53
C GLU A 157 -14.89 -16.94 -11.71
N ILE A 158 -15.38 -17.62 -12.74
CA ILE A 158 -14.61 -17.88 -13.96
C ILE A 158 -15.28 -17.16 -15.13
N ILE A 159 -14.47 -16.46 -15.92
CA ILE A 159 -14.90 -15.94 -17.22
C ILE A 159 -14.13 -16.61 -18.34
N ASN A 160 -14.84 -16.94 -19.42
CA ASN A 160 -14.27 -17.50 -20.63
C ASN A 160 -14.44 -16.50 -21.77
N TYR A 161 -13.35 -16.20 -22.47
CA TYR A 161 -13.36 -15.27 -23.59
C TYR A 161 -12.28 -15.63 -24.61
N LYS A 162 -12.68 -15.75 -25.88
CA LYS A 162 -11.79 -16.13 -27.00
C LYS A 162 -10.93 -17.39 -26.73
N GLY A 163 -11.51 -18.39 -26.04
CA GLY A 163 -10.83 -19.64 -25.71
C GLY A 163 -9.80 -19.54 -24.58
N LEU A 164 -9.70 -18.39 -23.91
CA LEU A 164 -8.93 -18.22 -22.69
C LEU A 164 -9.85 -18.20 -21.48
N GLU A 165 -9.38 -18.76 -20.37
CA GLU A 165 -10.06 -18.71 -19.08
C GLU A 165 -9.37 -17.70 -18.16
N CYS A 166 -10.16 -16.92 -17.43
CA CYS A 166 -9.67 -16.05 -16.37
C CYS A 166 -10.44 -16.33 -15.08
N GLU A 167 -9.71 -16.63 -14.02
CA GLU A 167 -10.21 -16.70 -12.66
C GLU A 167 -10.31 -15.29 -12.08
N ILE A 168 -11.46 -14.99 -11.50
CA ILE A 168 -11.72 -13.74 -10.79
C ILE A 168 -11.87 -14.07 -9.32
N ARG A 169 -11.02 -13.47 -8.49
CA ARG A 169 -11.07 -13.59 -7.03
C ARG A 169 -11.66 -12.32 -6.48
N ILE A 170 -12.74 -12.46 -5.73
CA ILE A 170 -13.51 -11.37 -5.16
C ILE A 170 -13.32 -11.37 -3.66
N ASN A 171 -12.92 -10.22 -3.11
CA ASN A 171 -12.81 -10.04 -1.68
C ASN A 171 -14.20 -10.04 -1.03
N THR A 172 -14.39 -10.92 -0.05
CA THR A 172 -15.66 -11.12 0.65
C THR A 172 -15.70 -10.42 2.01
N SER A 173 -14.64 -9.70 2.38
CA SER A 173 -14.60 -8.89 3.60
C SER A 173 -15.69 -7.80 3.56
N ASN A 174 -16.11 -7.33 4.74
CA ASN A 174 -17.07 -6.24 4.82
C ASN A 174 -16.50 -4.97 4.14
N MET A 175 -17.31 -4.30 3.32
CA MET A 175 -16.89 -3.10 2.61
C MET A 175 -16.53 -1.95 3.56
N ASP A 176 -17.24 -1.80 4.69
CA ASP A 176 -16.94 -0.76 5.67
C ASP A 176 -15.55 -1.00 6.29
N ASP A 177 -15.21 -2.25 6.62
CA ASP A 177 -13.87 -2.61 7.09
C ASP A 177 -12.79 -2.34 6.03
N LEU A 178 -13.07 -2.64 4.75
CA LEU A 178 -12.15 -2.34 3.65
C LEU A 178 -11.96 -0.83 3.47
N ILE A 179 -13.00 -0.02 3.64
CA ILE A 179 -12.92 1.43 3.57
C ILE A 179 -12.11 1.98 4.75
N GLU A 180 -12.37 1.49 5.97
CA GLU A 180 -11.60 1.88 7.15
C GLU A 180 -10.12 1.55 6.97
N ASN A 181 -9.81 0.33 6.54
CA ASN A 181 -8.44 -0.11 6.30
C ASN A 181 -7.75 0.63 5.14
N ALA A 182 -8.51 1.09 4.14
CA ALA A 182 -8.00 1.89 3.03
C ALA A 182 -7.38 3.23 3.45
N HIS A 183 -7.71 3.73 4.66
CA HIS A 183 -7.06 4.93 5.22
C HIS A 183 -5.58 4.71 5.53
N TYR A 184 -5.18 3.48 5.86
CA TYR A 184 -3.81 3.13 6.23
C TYR A 184 -3.04 2.56 5.04
N CYS A 185 -3.66 1.67 4.26
CA CYS A 185 -3.03 0.95 3.16
C CYS A 185 -4.07 0.55 2.11
N SER A 186 -3.70 0.47 0.83
CA SER A 186 -4.64 0.00 -0.20
C SER A 186 -5.19 -1.40 0.11
N GLN A 187 -6.46 -1.61 -0.23
CA GLN A 187 -7.18 -2.87 -0.04
C GLN A 187 -7.56 -3.47 -1.39
N THR A 188 -7.26 -4.75 -1.61
CA THR A 188 -7.60 -5.43 -2.87
C THR A 188 -9.07 -5.84 -2.88
N LEU A 189 -9.83 -5.36 -3.87
CA LEU A 189 -11.25 -5.72 -4.09
C LEU A 189 -11.38 -6.94 -5.01
N PHE A 190 -10.63 -6.94 -6.11
CA PHE A 190 -10.66 -7.98 -7.12
C PHE A 190 -9.26 -8.33 -7.61
N GLU A 191 -9.01 -9.61 -7.86
CA GLU A 191 -7.84 -10.08 -8.62
C GLU A 191 -8.31 -10.84 -9.86
N PHE A 192 -7.59 -10.65 -10.96
CA PHE A 192 -7.84 -11.34 -12.22
C PHE A 192 -6.62 -12.18 -12.56
N ALA A 193 -6.79 -13.50 -12.54
CA ALA A 193 -5.75 -14.48 -12.83
C ALA A 193 -6.06 -15.22 -14.15
N LEU A 194 -5.27 -14.92 -15.17
CA LEU A 194 -5.38 -15.56 -16.48
C LEU A 194 -4.79 -16.96 -16.37
N ILE A 195 -5.47 -17.93 -16.96
CA ILE A 195 -5.05 -19.32 -16.97
C ILE A 195 -4.44 -19.61 -18.34
N LEU A 196 -3.13 -19.83 -18.37
CA LEU A 196 -2.39 -20.20 -19.57
C LEU A 196 -1.55 -21.44 -19.29
N ASP A 197 -1.65 -22.44 -20.16
CA ASP A 197 -0.81 -23.65 -20.10
C ASP A 197 -0.82 -24.28 -18.67
N ASN A 198 -2.01 -24.37 -18.07
CA ASN A 198 -2.29 -24.83 -16.70
C ASN A 198 -1.65 -24.01 -15.56
N ARG A 199 -1.18 -22.78 -15.84
CA ARG A 199 -0.65 -21.85 -14.83
C ARG A 199 -1.58 -20.65 -14.66
N LYS A 200 -1.83 -20.27 -13.40
CA LYS A 200 -2.61 -19.09 -13.04
C LYS A 200 -1.65 -17.94 -12.72
N SER A 201 -1.78 -16.82 -13.42
CA SER A 201 -0.99 -15.62 -13.17
C SER A 201 -1.90 -14.40 -13.02
N ILE A 202 -1.81 -13.75 -11.85
CA ILE A 202 -2.50 -12.47 -11.62
C ILE A 202 -1.94 -11.46 -12.61
N ASN A 203 -2.82 -10.91 -13.45
CA ASN A 203 -2.46 -9.94 -14.48
C ASN A 203 -3.09 -8.58 -14.24
N HIS A 204 -4.19 -8.53 -13.48
CA HIS A 204 -4.83 -7.29 -13.09
C HIS A 204 -5.34 -7.38 -11.66
N THR A 205 -5.36 -6.23 -10.99
CA THR A 205 -5.95 -6.08 -9.65
C THR A 205 -6.80 -4.82 -9.62
N VAL A 206 -7.88 -4.84 -8.83
CA VAL A 206 -8.62 -3.63 -8.48
C VAL A 206 -8.38 -3.37 -7.00
N LYS A 207 -7.80 -2.21 -6.71
CA LYS A 207 -7.48 -1.77 -5.35
C LYS A 207 -8.30 -0.56 -4.95
N LEU A 208 -8.74 -0.54 -3.70
CA LEU A 208 -9.36 0.59 -3.02
C LEU A 208 -8.29 1.33 -2.22
N SER A 209 -8.13 2.64 -2.44
CA SER A 209 -7.16 3.46 -1.71
C SER A 209 -7.55 4.93 -1.70
N TYR A 210 -6.92 5.72 -0.82
CA TYR A 210 -7.03 7.18 -0.85
C TYR A 210 -5.98 7.77 -1.80
N ILE A 211 -6.43 8.47 -2.83
CA ILE A 211 -5.57 9.22 -3.75
C ILE A 211 -6.00 10.69 -3.64
N ASN A 212 -5.07 11.60 -3.35
CA ASN A 212 -5.39 13.01 -3.09
C ASN A 212 -6.50 13.18 -2.02
N ASN A 213 -6.44 12.36 -0.96
CA ASN A 213 -7.46 12.30 0.10
C ASN A 213 -8.88 11.95 -0.38
N LYS A 214 -9.05 11.44 -1.61
CA LYS A 214 -10.31 10.89 -2.12
C LYS A 214 -10.21 9.36 -2.21
N LEU A 215 -11.13 8.67 -1.53
CA LEU A 215 -11.30 7.23 -1.69
C LEU A 215 -11.62 6.91 -3.16
N THR A 216 -10.84 6.01 -3.74
CA THR A 216 -10.86 5.70 -5.18
C THR A 216 -10.59 4.22 -5.40
N SER A 217 -11.29 3.62 -6.37
CA SER A 217 -11.00 2.27 -6.85
C SER A 217 -10.19 2.32 -8.13
N THR A 218 -9.08 1.58 -8.20
CA THR A 218 -8.12 1.67 -9.30
C THR A 218 -7.82 0.29 -9.87
N LEU A 219 -8.05 0.12 -11.18
CA LEU A 219 -7.62 -1.04 -11.94
C LEU A 219 -6.14 -0.89 -12.32
N ARG A 220 -5.31 -1.79 -11.82
CA ARG A 220 -3.88 -1.87 -12.12
C ARG A 220 -3.57 -3.12 -12.95
N ASP A 221 -2.61 -3.00 -13.86
CA ASP A 221 -2.06 -4.14 -14.60
C ASP A 221 -0.94 -4.85 -13.84
N TYR A 222 -0.38 -5.88 -14.49
CA TYR A 222 0.71 -6.70 -13.98
C TYR A 222 1.94 -5.90 -13.56
N PHE A 223 2.25 -4.82 -14.27
CA PHE A 223 3.39 -3.94 -13.98
C PHE A 223 3.04 -2.86 -12.95
N GLY A 224 1.83 -2.87 -12.41
CA GLY A 224 1.35 -1.88 -11.44
C GLY A 224 0.84 -0.59 -12.07
N ASN A 225 0.77 -0.50 -13.41
CA ASN A 225 0.26 0.70 -14.08
C ASN A 225 -1.24 0.86 -13.84
N THR A 226 -1.65 2.07 -13.47
CA THR A 226 -3.06 2.43 -13.42
C THR A 226 -3.66 2.47 -14.83
N LYS A 227 -4.55 1.53 -15.14
CA LYS A 227 -5.31 1.51 -16.41
C LYS A 227 -6.57 2.37 -16.33
N LYS A 228 -7.25 2.35 -15.19
CA LYS A 228 -8.50 3.09 -14.99
C LYS A 228 -8.79 3.35 -13.52
N THR A 229 -9.41 4.49 -13.24
CA THR A 229 -9.96 4.85 -11.92
C THR A 229 -11.48 4.82 -11.96
N PHE A 230 -12.08 4.51 -10.82
CA PHE A 230 -13.51 4.36 -10.60
C PHE A 230 -13.91 4.94 -9.24
N GLU A 231 -15.21 5.17 -9.07
CA GLU A 231 -15.78 5.43 -7.75
C GLU A 231 -15.61 4.19 -6.82
N PRO A 232 -15.54 4.38 -5.49
CA PRO A 232 -15.19 3.32 -4.53
C PRO A 232 -15.99 2.03 -4.66
N ASN A 233 -17.32 2.14 -4.77
CA ASN A 233 -18.25 1.00 -4.81
C ASN A 233 -18.38 0.40 -6.23
N ILE A 234 -17.24 0.14 -6.85
CA ILE A 234 -17.17 -0.39 -8.20
C ILE A 234 -17.65 -1.84 -8.24
N ARG A 235 -18.57 -2.14 -9.16
CA ARG A 235 -19.02 -3.51 -9.40
C ARG A 235 -18.18 -4.17 -10.47
N ILE A 236 -18.02 -5.48 -10.36
CA ILE A 236 -17.19 -6.31 -11.24
C ILE A 236 -17.58 -6.16 -12.71
N GLU A 237 -18.87 -6.00 -13.03
CA GLU A 237 -19.37 -5.93 -14.41
C GLU A 237 -18.79 -4.72 -15.17
N LYS A 238 -18.43 -3.65 -14.46
CA LYS A 238 -17.77 -2.48 -15.07
C LYS A 238 -16.28 -2.73 -15.37
N ILE A 239 -15.67 -3.73 -14.74
CA ILE A 239 -14.26 -4.10 -14.93
C ILE A 239 -14.09 -5.14 -16.04
N ILE A 240 -15.06 -6.07 -16.17
CA ILE A 240 -15.02 -7.17 -17.16
C ILE A 240 -14.64 -6.72 -18.59
N PRO A 241 -15.13 -5.59 -19.14
CA PRO A 241 -14.73 -5.15 -20.49
C PRO A 241 -13.22 -4.95 -20.65
N PHE A 242 -12.54 -4.41 -19.64
CA PHE A 242 -11.09 -4.19 -19.65
C PHE A 242 -10.33 -5.51 -19.66
N ILE A 243 -10.80 -6.47 -18.84
CA ILE A 243 -10.20 -7.80 -18.76
C ILE A 243 -10.39 -8.57 -20.06
N LYS A 244 -11.59 -8.51 -20.67
CA LYS A 244 -11.84 -9.11 -21.98
C LYS A 244 -10.99 -8.50 -23.09
N ASN A 245 -10.73 -7.19 -23.04
CA ASN A 245 -9.82 -6.55 -23.98
C ASN A 245 -8.40 -7.12 -23.84
N TYR A 246 -7.87 -7.20 -22.62
CA TYR A 246 -6.58 -7.83 -22.37
C TYR A 246 -6.53 -9.30 -22.82
N MET A 247 -7.56 -10.09 -22.51
CA MET A 247 -7.67 -11.47 -22.99
C MET A 247 -7.66 -11.55 -24.54
N SER A 248 -8.26 -10.57 -25.22
CA SER A 248 -8.18 -10.47 -26.68
C SER A 248 -6.75 -10.30 -27.16
N GLU A 249 -6.03 -9.34 -26.58
CA GLU A 249 -4.63 -9.05 -26.93
C GLU A 249 -3.76 -10.30 -26.74
N VAL A 250 -3.93 -11.01 -25.62
CA VAL A 250 -3.20 -12.27 -25.35
C VAL A 250 -3.58 -13.37 -26.35
N SER A 251 -4.86 -13.53 -26.66
CA SER A 251 -5.34 -14.51 -27.66
C SER A 251 -4.70 -14.24 -29.02
N ASP A 252 -4.73 -12.99 -29.46
CA ASP A 252 -4.24 -12.61 -30.79
C ASP A 252 -2.70 -12.77 -30.88
N HIS A 253 -1.98 -12.47 -29.79
CA HIS A 253 -0.55 -12.75 -29.67
C HIS A 253 -0.23 -14.25 -29.66
N ARG A 254 -1.04 -15.09 -29.00
CA ARG A 254 -0.81 -16.55 -29.02
C ARG A 254 -0.98 -17.13 -30.43
N LYS A 255 -2.00 -16.67 -31.16
CA LYS A 255 -2.21 -17.08 -32.55
C LYS A 255 -1.05 -16.70 -33.47
N SER A 256 -0.45 -15.51 -33.30
CA SER A 256 0.72 -15.11 -34.09
C SER A 256 1.95 -15.97 -33.77
N MET A 257 2.02 -16.57 -32.58
CA MET A 257 3.04 -17.53 -32.19
C MET A 257 2.71 -18.99 -32.57
N GLY A 258 1.60 -19.25 -33.25
CA GLY A 258 1.15 -20.60 -33.63
C GLY A 258 0.63 -21.44 -32.46
N LYS A 259 0.19 -20.81 -31.37
CA LYS A 259 -0.44 -21.44 -30.21
C LYS A 259 -1.95 -21.23 -30.16
#